data_AF-A0A7S4E0Q1-F1
#
_entry.id   AF-A0A7S4E0Q1-F1
#
_cell.length_a   1.000
_cell.length_b   1.000
_cell.length_c   1.000
_cell.angle_alpha   90.00
_cell.angle_beta   90.00
_cell.angle_gamma   90.00
#
_symmetry.space_group_name_H-M   'P 1'
#
loop_
_entity.id
_entity.type
_entity.pdbx_description
1 polymer ?
#
loop_
_entity_poly.entity_id
_entity_poly.type
_entity_poly.pdbx_seq_one_letter_code
_entity_poly.pdbx_strand_id
1 'polypeptide(L)'
;VPQFQPLRQTYLTHTFCSVGKLRRHFGGKKNMGHRPWRTKLAAGGNIRKAFQELRRVGLVEKHPDGKGWRCTDEGESYLEELSFNISRMMPPNIDDPNHPGDITCEYMLDWENARADMASRQLRYLNYDNYDEDIEEDRKEIEEEGEAYDPITKQWYEPGQKPKIDPKDVQLSLEDVAEAERQLAQDDDEAVGDLDDDDDDDLDEVPPPTRASRGEGGGERKAPAARNKKKPNPLTGQPDDDEVQDL
;
A
#
# COMPACT_ATOMS: atom_id res chain seq x y z
N VAL A 1 9.05 -3.30 -2.60
CA VAL A 1 7.58 -3.46 -2.57
C VAL A 1 7.04 -2.06 -2.72
N PRO A 2 6.20 -1.78 -3.72
CA PRO A 2 5.57 -0.47 -3.86
C PRO A 2 4.86 -0.12 -2.55
N GLN A 3 5.05 1.11 -2.06
CA GLN A 3 4.57 1.54 -0.73
C GLN A 3 3.05 1.44 -0.56
N PHE A 4 2.29 1.51 -1.66
CA PHE A 4 0.83 1.45 -1.68
C PHE A 4 0.23 0.03 -1.72
N GLN A 5 1.01 -1.00 -2.06
CA GLN A 5 0.51 -2.39 -2.16
C GLN A 5 -0.03 -2.95 -0.83
N PRO A 6 0.58 -2.69 0.34
CA PRO A 6 0.02 -3.09 1.63
C PRO A 6 -1.35 -2.47 1.93
N LEU A 7 -1.58 -1.22 1.53
CA LEU A 7 -2.84 -0.48 1.76
C LEU A 7 -4.01 -1.10 0.97
N ARG A 8 -3.80 -1.38 -0.32
CA ARG A 8 -4.79 -2.10 -1.13
C ARG A 8 -5.14 -3.46 -0.53
N GLN A 9 -4.14 -4.18 -0.05
CA GLN A 9 -4.36 -5.51 0.51
C GLN A 9 -5.17 -5.47 1.81
N THR A 10 -4.96 -4.47 2.67
CA THR A 10 -5.76 -4.29 3.89
C THR A 10 -7.23 -4.05 3.57
N TYR A 11 -7.52 -3.15 2.62
CA TYR A 11 -8.88 -2.84 2.16
C TYR A 11 -9.62 -4.08 1.66
N LEU A 12 -9.01 -4.84 0.73
CA LEU A 12 -9.64 -6.02 0.12
C LEU A 12 -9.94 -7.15 1.10
N THR A 13 -9.15 -7.29 2.16
CA THR A 13 -9.35 -8.38 3.12
C THR A 13 -10.42 -8.09 4.17
N HIS A 14 -10.91 -6.84 4.25
CA HIS A 14 -11.86 -6.31 5.26
C HIS A 14 -11.54 -6.69 6.72
N THR A 15 -10.34 -7.22 6.96
CA THR A 15 -9.88 -7.80 8.23
C THR A 15 -8.48 -7.29 8.50
N PHE A 16 -8.05 -7.29 9.76
CA PHE A 16 -6.69 -6.93 10.13
C PHE A 16 -5.63 -7.76 9.37
N CYS A 17 -4.63 -7.03 8.84
CA CYS A 17 -3.56 -7.61 8.06
C CYS A 17 -2.26 -7.67 8.88
N SER A 18 -1.71 -8.88 8.98
CA SER A 18 -0.44 -9.10 9.66
C SER A 18 0.72 -9.17 8.67
N VAL A 19 1.90 -8.75 9.12
CA VAL A 19 3.14 -8.84 8.32
C VAL A 19 3.37 -10.28 7.85
N GLY A 20 3.01 -11.28 8.66
CA GLY A 20 3.11 -12.69 8.28
C GLY A 20 2.23 -13.09 7.08
N LYS A 21 0.97 -12.61 7.04
CA LYS A 21 0.06 -12.85 5.91
C LYS A 21 0.61 -12.20 4.63
N LEU A 22 1.06 -10.94 4.71
CA LEU A 22 1.61 -10.21 3.57
C LEU A 22 2.91 -10.80 3.04
N ARG A 23 3.75 -11.37 3.91
CA ARG A 23 4.96 -12.07 3.49
C ARG A 23 4.68 -13.32 2.66
N ARG A 24 3.52 -13.96 2.86
CA ARG A 24 3.06 -15.07 2.04
C ARG A 24 2.48 -14.56 0.72
N HIS A 25 1.66 -13.52 0.78
CA HIS A 25 1.02 -12.91 -0.39
C HIS A 25 2.04 -12.33 -1.39
N PHE A 26 2.99 -11.53 -0.91
CA PHE A 26 4.07 -10.96 -1.72
C PHE A 26 5.29 -11.90 -1.85
N GLY A 27 5.17 -13.12 -1.32
CA GLY A 27 6.17 -14.16 -1.53
C GLY A 27 6.15 -14.66 -2.97
N GLY A 28 7.25 -15.24 -3.43
CA GLY A 28 7.36 -15.66 -4.82
C GLY A 28 8.23 -16.89 -4.99
N LYS A 29 8.13 -17.50 -6.17
CA LYS A 29 8.99 -18.62 -6.57
C LYS A 29 10.39 -18.07 -6.80
N LYS A 30 11.37 -18.54 -6.03
CA LYS A 30 12.77 -18.11 -6.16
C LYS A 30 13.56 -19.18 -6.90
N ASN A 31 14.28 -18.78 -7.96
CA ASN A 31 15.28 -19.63 -8.59
C ASN A 31 16.44 -19.84 -7.60
N MET A 32 16.79 -21.10 -7.33
CA MET A 32 17.84 -21.50 -6.39
C MET A 32 19.08 -22.07 -7.10
N GLY A 33 19.26 -21.74 -8.38
CA GLY A 33 20.36 -22.24 -9.22
C GLY A 33 20.15 -23.71 -9.57
N HIS A 34 21.11 -24.55 -9.17
CA HIS A 34 21.03 -26.01 -9.39
C HIS A 34 19.92 -26.70 -8.57
N ARG A 35 19.44 -26.07 -7.49
CA ARG A 35 18.38 -26.65 -6.65
C ARG A 35 17.00 -26.34 -7.26
N PRO A 36 16.02 -27.24 -7.11
CA PRO A 36 14.67 -27.02 -7.65
C PRO A 36 14.05 -25.77 -7.04
N TRP A 37 13.19 -25.14 -7.84
CA TRP A 37 12.55 -23.88 -7.50
C TRP A 37 11.61 -24.08 -6.30
N ARG A 38 11.66 -23.16 -5.34
CA ARG A 38 10.78 -23.17 -4.17
C ARG A 38 10.20 -21.79 -3.92
N THR A 39 8.97 -21.75 -3.42
CA THR A 39 8.34 -20.50 -2.97
C THR A 39 9.03 -20.01 -1.70
N LYS A 40 9.41 -18.73 -1.69
CA LYS A 40 10.04 -18.06 -0.57
C LYS A 40 9.18 -16.89 -0.12
N LEU A 41 9.14 -16.68 1.19
CA LEU A 41 8.45 -15.55 1.80
C LEU A 41 9.16 -14.24 1.45
N ALA A 42 8.37 -13.16 1.34
CA ALA A 42 8.92 -11.83 1.16
C ALA A 42 9.71 -11.34 2.39
N ALA A 43 10.54 -10.31 2.17
CA ALA A 43 11.23 -9.62 3.25
C ALA A 43 10.22 -8.83 4.11
N GLY A 44 10.19 -9.10 5.41
CA GLY A 44 9.25 -8.42 6.33
C GLY A 44 9.64 -6.98 6.67
N GLY A 45 10.91 -6.60 6.49
CA GLY A 45 11.41 -5.25 6.81
C GLY A 45 10.73 -4.17 5.98
N ASN A 46 10.66 -4.37 4.66
CA ASN A 46 10.06 -3.40 3.75
C ASN A 46 8.55 -3.22 4.01
N ILE A 47 7.84 -4.31 4.30
CA ILE A 47 6.41 -4.28 4.62
C ILE A 47 6.16 -3.47 5.91
N ARG A 48 7.01 -3.64 6.93
CA ARG A 48 6.90 -2.88 8.19
C ARG A 48 7.16 -1.39 7.98
N LYS A 49 8.19 -1.05 7.21
CA LYS A 49 8.50 0.36 6.89
C LYS A 49 7.35 1.02 6.11
N ALA A 50 6.79 0.32 5.13
CA ALA A 50 5.63 0.81 4.40
C ALA A 50 4.43 1.08 5.34
N PHE A 51 4.11 0.18 6.27
CA PHE A 51 3.05 0.48 7.25
C PHE A 51 3.40 1.60 8.23
N GLN A 52 4.66 1.75 8.60
CA GLN A 52 5.10 2.87 9.43
C GLN A 52 4.94 4.21 8.69
N GLU A 53 5.25 4.24 7.40
CA GLU A 53 5.05 5.40 6.52
C GLU A 53 3.54 5.70 6.37
N LEU A 54 2.73 4.70 6.03
CA LEU A 54 1.27 4.86 5.90
C LEU A 54 0.61 5.29 7.22
N ARG A 55 1.09 4.80 8.36
CA ARG A 55 0.63 5.24 9.68
C ARG A 55 0.98 6.70 9.97
N ARG A 56 2.14 7.19 9.53
CA ARG A 56 2.52 8.61 9.70
C ARG A 56 1.61 9.54 8.89
N VAL A 57 1.11 9.06 7.76
CA VAL A 57 0.19 9.81 6.89
C VAL A 57 -1.27 9.74 7.39
N GLY A 58 -1.62 8.76 8.23
CA GLY A 58 -2.98 8.60 8.77
C GLY A 58 -3.85 7.57 8.05
N LEU A 59 -3.36 6.95 6.98
CA LEU A 59 -4.15 6.02 6.15
C LEU A 59 -4.35 4.62 6.76
N VAL A 60 -3.58 4.29 7.81
CA VAL A 60 -3.60 2.96 8.45
C VAL A 60 -3.41 3.10 9.95
N GLU A 61 -4.22 2.37 10.71
CA GLU A 61 -4.14 2.28 12.16
C GLU A 61 -3.74 0.88 12.64
N LYS A 62 -3.30 0.79 13.90
CA LYS A 62 -3.13 -0.51 14.57
C LYS A 62 -4.48 -0.95 15.10
N HIS A 63 -4.80 -2.22 14.90
CA HIS A 63 -6.02 -2.79 15.48
C HIS A 63 -5.95 -2.79 17.02
N PRO A 64 -7.06 -2.54 17.75
CA PRO A 64 -7.08 -2.51 19.21
C PRO A 64 -6.53 -3.78 19.87
N ASP A 65 -6.80 -4.95 19.27
CA ASP A 65 -6.26 -6.25 19.73
C ASP A 65 -4.72 -6.39 19.59
N GLY A 66 -4.02 -5.38 19.07
CA GLY A 66 -2.59 -5.42 18.76
C GLY A 66 -2.20 -6.38 17.63
N LYS A 67 -3.19 -7.08 17.04
CA LYS A 67 -3.00 -8.11 16.02
C LYS A 67 -3.05 -7.51 14.62
N GLY A 68 -2.05 -6.70 14.27
CA GLY A 68 -1.85 -6.22 12.89
C GLY A 68 -2.40 -4.83 12.62
N TRP A 69 -2.70 -4.59 11.34
CA TRP A 69 -3.01 -3.27 10.79
C TRP A 69 -4.39 -3.26 10.15
N ARG A 70 -5.13 -2.15 10.31
CA ARG A 70 -6.46 -1.89 9.76
C ARG A 70 -6.45 -0.59 8.94
N CYS A 71 -7.25 -0.53 7.87
CA CYS A 71 -7.45 0.68 7.08
C CYS A 71 -8.32 1.66 7.88
N THR A 72 -7.93 2.94 7.92
CA THR A 72 -8.78 4.01 8.46
C THR A 72 -9.82 4.42 7.42
N ASP A 73 -10.88 5.10 7.85
CA ASP A 73 -11.93 5.59 6.95
C ASP A 73 -11.36 6.52 5.87
N GLU A 74 -10.40 7.39 6.25
CA GLU A 74 -9.63 8.22 5.32
C GLU A 74 -8.85 7.40 4.28
N GLY A 75 -8.26 6.27 4.71
CA GLY A 75 -7.56 5.35 3.83
C GLY A 75 -8.48 4.66 2.83
N GLU A 76 -9.72 4.36 3.22
CA GLU A 76 -10.73 3.78 2.34
C GLU A 76 -11.20 4.80 1.31
N SER A 77 -11.55 6.03 1.74
CA SER A 77 -11.94 7.11 0.84
C SER A 77 -10.85 7.44 -0.18
N TYR A 78 -9.57 7.49 0.25
CA TYR A 78 -8.45 7.72 -0.66
C TYR A 78 -8.33 6.64 -1.75
N LEU A 79 -8.53 5.38 -1.39
CA LEU A 79 -8.48 4.28 -2.35
C LEU A 79 -9.66 4.33 -3.33
N GLU A 80 -10.84 4.71 -2.87
CA GLU A 80 -12.04 4.86 -3.69
C GLU A 80 -11.89 6.00 -4.70
N GLU A 81 -11.39 7.16 -4.24
CA GLU A 81 -11.09 8.30 -5.10
C GLU A 81 -10.03 7.93 -6.16
N LEU A 82 -8.95 7.26 -5.75
CA LEU A 82 -7.92 6.80 -6.67
C LEU A 82 -8.48 5.79 -7.68
N SER A 83 -9.32 4.86 -7.23
CA SER A 83 -9.96 3.88 -8.10
C SER A 83 -10.90 4.53 -9.11
N PHE A 84 -11.68 5.52 -8.69
CA PHE A 84 -12.56 6.30 -9.57
C PHE A 84 -11.75 7.06 -10.63
N ASN A 85 -10.67 7.71 -10.22
CA ASN A 85 -9.77 8.42 -11.13
C ASN A 85 -9.12 7.48 -12.15
N ILE A 86 -8.65 6.31 -11.73
CA ILE A 86 -8.08 5.30 -12.63
C ILE A 86 -9.15 4.77 -13.58
N SER A 87 -10.36 4.51 -13.09
CA SER A 87 -11.48 4.02 -13.92
C SER A 87 -11.88 5.03 -14.98
N ARG A 88 -11.71 6.33 -14.74
CA ARG A 88 -11.97 7.38 -15.72
C ARG A 88 -10.87 7.50 -16.77
N MET A 89 -9.62 7.18 -16.39
CA MET A 89 -8.46 7.22 -17.30
C MET A 89 -8.38 5.99 -18.20
N MET A 90 -8.89 4.84 -17.75
CA MET A 90 -8.93 3.64 -18.57
C MET A 90 -10.12 3.70 -19.53
N PRO A 91 -9.92 3.36 -20.82
CA PRO A 91 -11.03 3.23 -21.73
C PRO A 91 -11.99 2.15 -21.19
N PRO A 92 -13.32 2.36 -21.30
CA PRO A 92 -14.27 1.35 -20.88
C PRO A 92 -14.03 0.06 -21.66
N ASN A 93 -14.27 -1.06 -20.98
CA ASN A 93 -14.14 -2.37 -21.60
C ASN A 93 -15.20 -2.51 -22.71
N ILE A 94 -14.75 -2.68 -23.95
CA ILE A 94 -15.63 -2.69 -25.13
C ILE A 94 -16.63 -3.88 -25.07
N ASP A 95 -16.29 -4.92 -24.32
CA ASP A 95 -17.06 -6.17 -24.22
C ASP A 95 -18.08 -6.19 -23.07
N ASP A 96 -18.28 -5.10 -22.33
CA ASP A 96 -19.26 -5.07 -21.24
C ASP A 96 -20.71 -4.94 -21.74
N PRO A 97 -21.59 -5.92 -21.48
CA PRO A 97 -22.97 -5.93 -22.00
C PRO A 97 -23.88 -4.86 -21.36
N ASN A 98 -23.44 -4.23 -20.28
CA ASN A 98 -24.15 -3.15 -19.58
C ASN A 98 -23.57 -1.76 -19.88
N HIS A 99 -22.67 -1.64 -20.87
CA HIS A 99 -22.19 -0.34 -21.30
C HIS A 99 -23.34 0.41 -22.00
N PRO A 100 -23.67 1.65 -21.60
CA PRO A 100 -24.68 2.44 -22.30
C PRO A 100 -24.19 2.61 -23.75
N GLY A 101 -24.91 2.00 -24.69
CA GLY A 101 -24.45 1.65 -26.04
C GLY A 101 -24.12 2.80 -27.00
N ASP A 102 -23.82 3.99 -26.50
CA ASP A 102 -23.42 5.14 -27.28
C ASP A 102 -22.12 5.72 -26.72
N ILE A 103 -21.00 5.00 -26.88
CA ILE A 103 -19.71 5.69 -26.92
C ILE A 103 -19.70 6.40 -28.26
N THR A 104 -20.12 7.67 -28.26
CA THR A 104 -19.92 8.54 -29.42
C THR A 104 -18.44 8.47 -29.79
N CYS A 105 -18.17 8.38 -31.08
CA CYS A 105 -16.84 8.25 -31.69
C CYS A 105 -15.82 9.29 -31.20
N GLU A 106 -16.28 10.33 -30.50
CA GLU A 106 -15.54 11.37 -29.81
C GLU A 106 -14.56 10.82 -28.76
N TYR A 107 -14.96 9.83 -27.94
CA TYR A 107 -14.06 9.23 -26.94
C TYR A 107 -13.01 8.28 -27.55
N MET A 108 -13.29 7.68 -28.72
CA MET A 108 -12.29 6.90 -29.47
C MET A 108 -11.25 7.80 -30.13
N LEU A 109 -11.66 8.96 -30.65
CA LEU A 109 -10.75 9.95 -31.25
C LEU A 109 -9.76 10.50 -30.22
N ASP A 110 -10.20 10.78 -29.00
CA ASP A 110 -9.30 11.25 -27.92
C ASP A 110 -8.28 10.17 -27.51
N TRP A 111 -8.68 8.90 -27.49
CA TRP A 111 -7.77 7.80 -27.15
C TRP A 111 -6.78 7.50 -28.29
N GLU A 112 -7.22 7.55 -29.54
CA GLU A 112 -6.34 7.42 -30.71
C GLU A 112 -5.34 8.57 -30.78
N ASN A 113 -5.78 9.80 -30.50
CA ASN A 113 -4.90 10.98 -30.41
C ASN A 113 -3.88 10.85 -29.26
N ALA A 114 -4.31 10.41 -28.07
CA ALA A 114 -3.40 10.18 -26.94
C ALA A 114 -2.40 9.04 -27.20
N ARG A 115 -2.84 7.97 -27.88
CA ARG A 115 -1.99 6.86 -28.29
C ARG A 115 -0.98 7.28 -29.37
N ALA A 116 -1.40 8.12 -30.33
CA ALA A 116 -0.53 8.69 -31.34
C ALA A 116 0.52 9.63 -30.72
N ASP A 117 0.14 10.45 -29.74
CA ASP A 117 1.09 11.30 -28.98
C ASP A 117 2.12 10.47 -28.20
N MET A 118 1.69 9.43 -27.46
CA MET A 118 2.63 8.52 -26.79
C MET A 118 3.56 7.79 -27.75
N ALA A 119 3.05 7.30 -28.88
CA ALA A 119 3.86 6.62 -29.89
C ALA A 119 4.86 7.60 -30.55
N SER A 120 4.44 8.84 -30.79
CA SER A 120 5.30 9.90 -31.34
C SER A 120 6.40 10.30 -30.35
N ARG A 121 6.08 10.39 -29.05
CA ARG A 121 7.08 10.59 -27.99
C ARG A 121 8.06 9.42 -27.93
N GLN A 122 7.57 8.18 -27.97
CA GLN A 122 8.44 6.99 -27.98
C GLN A 122 9.33 6.92 -29.23
N LEU A 123 8.82 7.33 -30.40
CA LEU A 123 9.62 7.42 -31.62
C LEU A 123 10.67 8.53 -31.53
N ARG A 124 10.34 9.71 -30.99
CA ARG A 124 11.33 10.74 -30.64
C ARG A 124 12.41 10.20 -29.71
N TYR A 125 12.01 9.45 -28.68
CA TYR A 125 12.95 8.80 -27.75
C TYR A 125 13.78 7.67 -28.37
N LEU A 126 13.35 7.05 -29.47
CA LEU A 126 14.10 5.97 -30.12
C LEU A 126 14.95 6.45 -31.29
N ASN A 127 14.62 7.61 -31.87
CA ASN A 127 15.42 8.28 -32.90
C ASN A 127 16.55 9.09 -32.27
N TYR A 128 17.43 8.38 -31.54
CA TYR A 128 18.52 8.93 -30.72
C TYR A 128 19.65 9.62 -31.50
N ASP A 129 19.54 9.72 -32.83
CA ASP A 129 20.61 10.24 -33.68
C ASP A 129 20.53 11.77 -33.91
N ASN A 130 19.43 12.43 -33.50
CA ASN A 130 19.21 13.88 -33.64
C ASN A 130 18.92 14.60 -32.30
N TYR A 131 19.44 14.11 -31.18
CA TYR A 131 19.17 14.67 -29.84
C TYR A 131 19.58 16.14 -29.65
N ASP A 132 20.51 16.65 -30.45
CA ASP A 132 20.97 18.04 -30.33
C ASP A 132 20.04 19.05 -31.01
N GLU A 133 19.29 18.65 -32.04
CA GLU A 133 18.38 19.55 -32.77
C GLU A 133 17.03 19.72 -32.03
N ASP A 134 16.50 18.63 -31.45
CA ASP A 134 15.21 18.65 -30.73
C ASP A 134 15.30 19.45 -29.40
N ILE A 135 16.45 19.44 -28.72
CA ILE A 135 16.67 20.22 -27.49
C ILE A 135 16.75 21.72 -27.81
N GLU A 136 17.36 22.09 -28.95
CA GLU A 136 17.41 23.49 -29.38
C GLU A 136 16.03 24.01 -29.79
N GLU A 137 15.20 23.17 -30.41
CA GLU A 137 13.84 23.53 -30.81
C GLU A 137 12.91 23.70 -29.59
N ASP A 138 12.90 22.74 -28.66
CA ASP A 138 12.16 22.85 -27.38
C ASP A 138 12.64 24.06 -26.56
N ARG A 139 13.95 24.35 -26.54
CA ARG A 139 14.51 25.52 -25.85
C ARG A 139 14.05 26.82 -26.48
N LYS A 140 13.94 26.86 -27.82
CA LYS A 140 13.51 28.03 -28.57
C LYS A 140 12.02 28.27 -28.40
N GLU A 141 11.21 27.22 -28.36
CA GLU A 141 9.77 27.28 -28.04
C GLU A 141 9.55 27.77 -26.60
N ILE A 142 10.34 27.29 -25.62
CA ILE A 142 10.31 27.81 -24.23
C ILE A 142 10.78 29.27 -24.16
N GLU A 143 11.74 29.71 -24.96
CA GLU A 143 12.17 31.12 -25.02
C GLU A 143 11.10 32.01 -25.69
N GLU A 144 10.42 31.53 -26.74
CA GLU A 144 9.32 32.25 -27.42
C GLU A 144 8.04 32.30 -26.55
N GLU A 145 7.68 31.22 -25.87
CA GLU A 145 6.53 31.17 -24.94
C GLU A 145 6.85 31.85 -23.60
N GLY A 146 8.11 31.79 -23.16
CA GLY A 146 8.59 32.43 -21.93
C GLY A 146 8.60 33.96 -21.99
N GLU A 147 8.53 34.56 -23.17
CA GLU A 147 8.31 36.01 -23.34
C GLU A 147 6.89 36.46 -23.00
N ALA A 148 5.93 35.53 -22.87
CA ALA A 148 4.58 35.81 -22.38
C ALA A 148 4.43 35.64 -20.84
N TYR A 149 5.48 35.26 -20.12
CA TYR A 149 5.41 34.98 -18.68
C TYR A 149 5.76 36.20 -17.81
N ASP A 150 4.86 36.46 -16.86
CA ASP A 150 4.76 37.64 -15.98
C ASP A 150 6.09 38.25 -15.48
N PRO A 151 6.27 39.58 -15.51
CA PRO A 151 7.45 40.25 -14.95
C PRO A 151 7.62 40.06 -13.43
N ILE A 152 6.65 39.47 -12.74
CA ILE A 152 6.65 39.23 -11.29
C ILE A 152 7.61 38.09 -10.89
N THR A 153 7.81 37.07 -11.74
CA THR A 153 8.67 35.92 -11.39
C THR A 153 10.15 36.14 -11.67
N LYS A 154 10.51 37.11 -12.53
CA LYS A 154 11.91 37.46 -12.84
C LYS A 154 12.67 38.09 -11.66
N GLN A 155 11.96 38.59 -10.64
CA GLN A 155 12.60 39.21 -9.47
C GLN A 155 13.03 38.19 -8.40
N TRP A 156 12.58 36.93 -8.49
CA TRP A 156 12.65 36.01 -7.35
C TRP A 156 13.64 34.84 -7.50
N TYR A 157 14.26 34.64 -8.64
CA TYR A 157 15.21 33.53 -8.81
C TYR A 157 16.40 33.93 -9.70
N GLU A 158 17.44 34.49 -9.07
CA GLU A 158 18.80 34.38 -9.63
C GLU A 158 19.36 32.99 -9.24
N PRO A 159 19.64 32.10 -10.21
CA PRO A 159 20.21 30.79 -9.91
C PRO A 159 21.63 30.94 -9.37
N GLY A 160 21.76 30.94 -8.04
CA GLY A 160 23.07 31.02 -7.36
C GLY A 160 23.04 31.71 -5.99
N GLN A 161 22.00 32.46 -5.66
CA GLN A 161 21.87 33.07 -4.33
C GLN A 161 20.90 32.26 -3.46
N LYS A 162 21.43 31.52 -2.47
CA LYS A 162 20.59 31.04 -1.37
C LYS A 162 20.04 32.28 -0.64
N PRO A 163 18.73 32.36 -0.34
CA PRO A 163 18.22 33.45 0.46
C PRO A 163 18.96 33.42 1.81
N LYS A 164 19.63 34.52 2.14
CA LYS A 164 20.19 34.74 3.48
C LYS A 164 18.99 34.98 4.40
N ILE A 165 18.42 33.89 4.90
CA ILE A 165 17.44 33.98 5.98
C ILE A 165 18.26 34.32 7.23
N ASP A 166 18.10 35.55 7.72
CA ASP A 166 18.79 35.97 8.94
C ASP A 166 18.23 35.13 10.11
N PRO A 167 19.09 34.60 11.01
CA PRO A 167 18.65 33.73 12.10
C PRO A 167 17.63 34.38 13.06
N LYS A 168 17.41 35.69 12.95
CA LYS A 168 16.42 36.44 13.72
C LYS A 168 15.00 36.30 13.16
N ASP A 169 14.85 36.02 11.87
CA ASP A 169 13.54 35.88 11.21
C ASP A 169 12.91 34.49 11.44
N VAL A 170 13.68 33.55 12.02
CA VAL A 170 13.25 32.20 12.39
C VAL A 170 12.94 32.10 13.89
N GLN A 171 13.17 33.17 14.66
CA GLN A 171 12.84 33.21 16.08
C GLN A 171 11.37 33.65 16.25
N LEU A 172 10.45 32.69 16.21
CA LEU A 172 9.20 32.88 16.97
C LEU A 172 9.61 33.15 18.41
N SER A 173 9.06 34.22 18.99
CA SER A 173 9.41 34.57 20.35
C SER A 173 8.94 33.46 21.28
N LEU A 174 9.68 33.21 22.37
CA LEU A 174 9.28 32.24 23.38
C LEU A 174 7.89 32.56 23.96
N GLU A 175 7.50 33.83 23.87
CA GLU A 175 6.21 34.37 24.30
C GLU A 175 5.09 33.91 23.35
N ASP A 176 5.30 33.89 22.03
CA ASP A 176 4.31 33.41 21.05
C ASP A 176 4.02 31.91 21.22
N VAL A 177 5.06 31.12 21.54
CA VAL A 177 4.91 29.67 21.79
C VAL A 177 4.20 29.42 23.12
N ALA A 178 4.50 30.21 24.16
CA ALA A 178 3.85 30.10 25.46
C ALA A 178 2.39 30.57 25.44
N GLU A 179 2.04 31.54 24.59
CA GLU A 179 0.66 31.99 24.39
C GLU A 179 -0.18 30.91 23.68
N ALA A 180 0.40 30.25 22.67
CA ALA A 180 -0.25 29.11 22.01
C ALA A 180 -0.48 27.92 22.95
N GLU A 181 0.45 27.62 23.86
CA GLU A 181 0.28 26.56 24.87
C GLU A 181 -0.81 26.90 25.91
N ARG A 182 -0.97 28.19 26.28
CA ARG A 182 -2.05 28.62 27.18
C ARG A 182 -3.42 28.53 26.53
N GLN A 183 -3.52 28.83 25.24
CA GLN A 183 -4.76 28.72 24.50
C GLN A 183 -5.26 27.27 24.50
N LEU A 184 -4.36 26.33 24.24
CA LEU A 184 -4.70 24.90 24.19
C LEU A 184 -5.18 24.36 25.56
N ALA A 185 -4.62 24.87 26.66
CA ALA A 185 -5.00 24.45 28.01
C ALA A 185 -6.38 25.00 28.45
N GLN A 186 -6.85 26.11 27.88
CA GLN A 186 -8.18 26.65 28.19
C GLN A 186 -9.30 25.85 27.52
N ASP A 187 -9.03 25.23 26.37
CA ASP A 187 -10.02 24.45 25.63
C ASP A 187 -10.27 23.05 26.26
N ASP A 188 -9.30 22.50 27.00
CA ASP A 188 -9.43 21.19 27.65
C ASP A 188 -10.29 21.22 28.93
N ASP A 189 -10.36 22.35 29.64
CA ASP A 189 -11.13 22.48 30.90
C ASP A 189 -12.64 22.71 30.67
N GLU A 190 -13.08 23.15 29.48
CA GLU A 190 -14.51 23.30 29.14
C GLU A 190 -15.16 22.01 28.60
N ALA A 191 -14.37 20.98 28.27
CA ALA A 191 -14.89 19.73 27.68
C ALA A 191 -15.34 18.67 28.71
N VAL A 192 -15.26 18.95 30.02
CA VAL A 192 -15.68 18.03 31.09
C VAL A 192 -17.07 18.41 31.64
N GLY A 193 -18.04 18.51 30.74
CA GLY A 193 -19.44 18.67 31.09
C GLY A 193 -20.11 17.30 31.32
N ASP A 194 -20.54 17.07 32.57
CA ASP A 194 -21.65 16.20 32.98
C ASP A 194 -21.74 14.82 32.33
N LEU A 195 -20.83 13.91 32.71
CA LEU A 195 -21.14 12.48 32.69
C LEU A 195 -21.77 12.12 34.03
N ASP A 196 -23.11 12.09 34.04
CA ASP A 196 -23.93 11.66 35.17
C ASP A 196 -23.50 10.26 35.65
N ASP A 197 -23.10 10.20 36.93
CA ASP A 197 -22.69 9.03 37.71
C ASP A 197 -23.89 8.16 38.12
N ASP A 198 -24.60 7.57 37.16
CA ASP A 198 -25.66 6.58 37.44
C ASP A 198 -25.38 5.31 36.62
N ASP A 199 -24.67 4.33 37.22
CA ASP A 199 -24.85 2.87 37.03
C ASP A 199 -23.78 2.08 37.83
N ASP A 200 -23.97 2.05 39.15
CA ASP A 200 -23.35 1.06 40.05
C ASP A 200 -24.08 -0.29 39.90
N ASP A 201 -23.73 -1.08 38.87
CA ASP A 201 -24.17 -2.49 38.75
C ASP A 201 -22.98 -3.46 38.56
N ASP A 202 -22.70 -4.20 39.64
CA ASP A 202 -22.22 -5.59 39.66
C ASP A 202 -21.07 -6.01 38.71
N LEU A 203 -19.85 -5.52 38.96
CA LEU A 203 -18.65 -6.20 38.47
C LEU A 203 -18.23 -7.32 39.43
N ASP A 204 -18.74 -8.52 39.14
CA ASP A 204 -18.28 -9.80 39.70
C ASP A 204 -16.74 -9.87 39.75
N GLU A 205 -16.21 -10.07 40.96
CA GLU A 205 -14.80 -10.35 41.23
C GLU A 205 -14.33 -11.56 40.41
N VAL A 206 -13.63 -11.33 39.30
CA VAL A 206 -12.95 -12.39 38.57
C VAL A 206 -11.77 -12.86 39.43
N PRO A 207 -11.74 -14.11 39.93
CA PRO A 207 -10.66 -14.57 40.77
C PRO A 207 -9.35 -14.62 39.96
N PRO A 208 -8.20 -14.27 40.56
CA PRO A 208 -6.94 -14.21 39.85
C PRO A 208 -6.55 -15.60 39.31
N PRO A 209 -5.98 -15.68 38.10
CA PRO A 209 -5.58 -16.95 37.52
C PRO A 209 -4.52 -17.62 38.41
N THR A 210 -4.82 -18.81 38.88
CA THR A 210 -3.92 -19.62 39.69
C THR A 210 -2.63 -19.89 38.91
N ARG A 211 -1.52 -19.49 39.53
CA ARG A 211 -0.15 -19.65 39.02
C ARG A 211 0.16 -21.14 38.91
N ALA A 212 -0.06 -21.71 37.72
CA ALA A 212 0.35 -23.06 37.40
C ALA A 212 1.85 -23.23 37.69
N SER A 213 2.13 -24.12 38.64
CA SER A 213 3.46 -24.55 39.03
C SER A 213 4.23 -25.04 37.80
N ARG A 214 5.33 -24.35 37.51
CA ARG A 214 6.28 -24.71 36.48
C ARG A 214 7.03 -25.95 36.96
N GLY A 215 6.53 -27.13 36.58
CA GLY A 215 7.18 -28.40 36.85
C GLY A 215 8.54 -28.46 36.16
N GLU A 216 9.60 -28.58 36.97
CA GLU A 216 10.95 -28.92 36.55
C GLU A 216 10.96 -30.40 36.12
N GLY A 217 10.74 -30.65 34.83
CA GLY A 217 10.84 -31.97 34.22
C GLY A 217 12.11 -32.10 33.39
N GLY A 218 13.21 -32.49 34.04
CA GLY A 218 14.42 -32.97 33.37
C GLY A 218 14.16 -34.31 32.69
N GLY A 219 13.82 -34.28 31.40
CA GLY A 219 13.61 -35.47 30.57
C GLY A 219 14.81 -35.74 29.66
N GLU A 220 15.49 -36.85 29.92
CA GLU A 220 16.59 -37.43 29.15
C GLU A 220 16.29 -37.48 27.65
N ARG A 221 17.26 -37.02 26.84
CA ARG A 221 17.23 -37.15 25.38
C ARG A 221 17.50 -38.61 24.99
N LYS A 222 16.45 -39.40 24.79
CA LYS A 222 16.56 -40.66 24.03
C LYS A 222 16.57 -40.36 22.53
N ALA A 223 17.61 -40.85 21.85
CA ALA A 223 17.80 -40.75 20.41
C ALA A 223 16.64 -41.36 19.62
N PRO A 224 16.20 -40.76 18.49
CA PRO A 224 15.18 -41.39 17.65
C PRO A 224 15.78 -42.53 16.83
N ALA A 225 15.34 -43.75 17.15
CA ALA A 225 15.57 -44.94 16.35
C ALA A 225 14.89 -44.82 14.97
N ALA A 226 15.63 -45.25 13.95
CA ALA A 226 15.21 -45.30 12.56
C ALA A 226 13.88 -46.06 12.38
N ARG A 227 12.87 -45.40 11.81
CA ARG A 227 11.63 -46.05 11.34
C ARG A 227 11.52 -45.92 9.84
N ASN A 228 12.17 -46.86 9.16
CA ASN A 228 11.94 -47.15 7.75
C ASN A 228 10.62 -47.93 7.62
N LYS A 229 9.55 -47.28 7.14
CA LYS A 229 8.33 -47.96 6.68
C LYS A 229 7.92 -47.39 5.32
N LYS A 230 8.45 -48.04 4.30
CA LYS A 230 8.00 -48.05 2.91
C LYS A 230 6.50 -48.37 2.90
N LYS A 231 5.64 -47.40 2.56
CA LYS A 231 4.23 -47.66 2.24
C LYS A 231 4.17 -48.16 0.79
N PRO A 232 3.49 -49.27 0.48
CA PRO A 232 3.23 -49.65 -0.92
C PRO A 232 2.17 -48.71 -1.54
N ASN A 233 2.43 -48.32 -2.79
CA ASN A 233 1.51 -47.59 -3.67
C ASN A 233 0.29 -48.47 -4.01
N PRO A 234 -0.95 -47.96 -3.89
CA PRO A 234 -2.12 -48.58 -4.53
C PRO A 234 -2.30 -47.97 -5.92
N LEU A 235 -1.73 -48.60 -6.95
CA LEU A 235 -1.91 -48.23 -8.35
C LEU A 235 -1.82 -49.49 -9.20
N THR A 236 -2.94 -50.21 -9.29
CA THR A 236 -3.34 -51.10 -10.41
C THR A 236 -4.75 -51.61 -10.09
N GLY A 237 -5.76 -50.78 -10.35
CA GLY A 237 -7.12 -51.28 -10.58
C GLY A 237 -7.20 -51.61 -12.06
N GLN A 238 -7.05 -52.89 -12.40
CA GLN A 238 -7.49 -53.41 -13.70
C GLN A 238 -9.02 -53.52 -13.65
N PRO A 239 -9.75 -53.14 -14.71
CA PRO A 239 -11.14 -53.53 -14.84
C PRO A 239 -11.21 -55.03 -15.15
N ASP A 240 -11.97 -55.77 -14.35
CA ASP A 240 -12.30 -57.16 -14.63
C ASP A 240 -13.34 -57.19 -15.76
N ASP A 241 -12.95 -57.85 -16.85
CA ASP A 241 -13.81 -58.26 -17.96
C ASP A 241 -14.62 -59.49 -17.54
N ASP A 242 -15.87 -59.29 -17.11
CA ASP A 242 -16.95 -60.29 -16.99
C ASP A 242 -18.25 -59.46 -17.07
N GLU A 243 -19.23 -59.62 -17.97
CA GLU A 243 -19.88 -60.83 -18.45
C GLU A 243 -20.62 -60.48 -19.75
N VAL A 244 -20.46 -61.33 -20.75
CA VAL A 244 -21.31 -61.45 -21.93
C VAL A 244 -22.23 -62.65 -21.68
N GLN A 245 -23.54 -62.40 -21.54
CA GLN A 245 -24.71 -63.31 -21.59
C GLN A 245 -25.90 -62.49 -21.04
N ASP A 246 -27.08 -62.33 -21.62
CA ASP A 246 -27.83 -63.03 -22.65
C ASP A 246 -28.87 -62.07 -23.26
N LEU A 247 -29.26 -62.40 -24.51
CA LEU A 247 -30.55 -62.20 -25.20
C LEU A 247 -31.58 -61.21 -24.65
#